data_AF-A0A534Z2E8-F1
#
_entry.id   AF-A0A534Z2E8-F1
#
_cell.length_a   1.000
_cell.length_b   1.000
_cell.length_c   1.000
_cell.angle_alpha   90.00
_cell.angle_beta   90.00
_cell.angle_gamma   90.00
#
_symmetry.space_group_name_H-M   'P 1'
#
loop_
_entity.id
_entity.type
_entity.pdbx_description
1 polymer ?
#
loop_
_entity_poly.entity_id
_entity_poly.type
_entity_poly.pdbx_seq_one_letter_code
_entity_poly.pdbx_strand_id
1 'polypeptide(L)'
;YLVYCVGFAPGFTYCGELPDQLALPRLASPRLRVSAGSIGIAGRQTGIYAVESPGGWNLIGRTTLRLFDPATDPPVRFKPGDRLRFVPTS
;
A
#
# COMPACT_ATOMS: atom_id res chain seq x y z
N TYR A 1 4.73 -2.15 -10.83
CA TYR A 1 5.48 -2.22 -9.58
C TYR A 1 5.60 -3.65 -9.12
N LEU A 2 6.81 -4.06 -8.72
CA LEU A 2 7.11 -5.37 -8.14
C LEU A 2 6.72 -5.35 -6.66
N VAL A 3 6.00 -6.36 -6.18
CA VAL A 3 5.70 -6.53 -4.76
C VAL A 3 6.93 -7.10 -4.07
N TYR A 4 7.58 -6.30 -3.22
CA TYR A 4 8.78 -6.72 -2.49
C TYR A 4 8.43 -7.53 -1.25
N CYS A 5 7.46 -7.05 -0.47
CA CYS A 5 7.01 -7.75 0.71
C CYS A 5 5.54 -7.44 0.99
N VAL A 6 4.94 -8.33 1.78
CA VAL A 6 3.57 -8.18 2.28
C VAL A 6 3.62 -8.45 3.77
N GLY A 7 3.24 -7.46 4.58
CA GLY A 7 3.51 -7.43 6.03
C GLY A 7 3.38 -6.02 6.59
N PHE A 8 3.74 -5.78 7.86
CA PHE A 8 3.34 -4.63 8.72
C PHE A 8 1.92 -4.72 9.29
N ALA A 9 0.94 -4.92 8.42
CA ALA A 9 -0.45 -5.26 8.78
C ALA A 9 -0.96 -6.33 7.82
N PRO A 10 -2.03 -7.08 8.15
CA PRO A 10 -2.60 -8.07 7.26
C PRO A 10 -2.87 -7.49 5.86
N GLY A 11 -2.16 -8.00 4.86
CA GLY A 11 -2.27 -7.59 3.45
C GLY A 11 -1.62 -6.26 3.06
N PHE A 12 -0.94 -5.55 3.96
CA PHE A 12 -0.23 -4.33 3.55
C PHE A 12 0.88 -4.69 2.54
N THR A 13 0.83 -4.06 1.37
CA THR A 13 1.61 -4.46 0.20
C THR A 13 2.69 -3.42 -0.08
N TYR A 14 3.96 -3.76 0.10
CA TYR A 14 5.10 -2.90 -0.23
C TYR A 14 5.52 -3.13 -1.68
N CYS A 15 5.61 -2.05 -2.45
CA CYS A 15 5.91 -2.07 -3.86
C CYS A 15 7.21 -1.34 -4.16
N GLY A 16 7.98 -1.92 -5.08
CA GLY A 16 9.27 -1.43 -5.53
C GLY A 16 9.24 -0.16 -6.36
N GLU A 17 10.43 0.25 -6.76
CA GLU A 17 10.79 1.66 -6.68
C GLU A 17 9.96 2.60 -7.55
N LEU A 18 9.59 3.72 -6.96
CA LEU A 18 9.06 4.88 -7.64
C LEU A 18 10.19 5.62 -8.37
N PRO A 19 9.88 6.33 -9.47
CA PRO A 19 10.78 7.34 -10.03
C PRO A 19 11.20 8.37 -8.97
N ASP A 20 12.44 8.86 -9.05
CA ASP A 20 13.00 9.78 -8.05
C ASP A 20 12.20 11.08 -7.90
N GLN A 21 11.50 11.50 -8.96
CA GLN A 21 10.62 12.67 -8.96
C GLN A 21 9.41 12.53 -8.03
N LEU A 22 9.05 11.30 -7.67
CA LEU A 22 7.96 10.99 -6.74
C LEU A 22 8.47 10.65 -5.33
N ALA A 23 9.79 10.63 -5.12
CA ALA A 23 10.35 10.25 -3.84
C ALA A 23 10.11 11.36 -2.80
N LEU A 24 9.37 11.05 -1.75
CA LEU A 24 9.06 11.98 -0.66
C LEU A 24 9.26 11.31 0.70
N PRO A 25 9.85 12.00 1.69
CA PRO A 25 9.97 11.43 3.04
C PRO A 25 8.59 11.13 3.62
N ARG A 26 8.54 10.17 4.55
CA ARG A 26 7.34 9.95 5.37
C ARG A 26 7.01 11.21 6.17
N LEU A 27 5.74 11.38 6.53
CA LEU A 27 5.30 12.42 7.44
C LEU A 27 6.07 12.34 8.77
N ALA A 28 6.39 13.51 9.33
CA ALA A 28 7.06 13.63 10.63
C ALA A 28 6.23 12.98 11.75
N SER A 29 4.91 13.22 11.74
CA SER A 29 3.95 12.60 12.65
C SER A 29 2.98 11.71 11.86
N PRO A 30 2.85 10.41 12.20
CA PRO A 30 1.93 9.52 11.49
C PRO A 30 0.48 9.89 11.78
N ARG A 31 -0.42 9.60 10.82
CA ARG A 31 -1.85 9.61 11.08
C ARG A 31 -2.18 8.46 12.02
N LEU A 32 -3.07 8.71 13.00
CA LEU A 32 -3.58 7.66 13.89
C LEU A 32 -4.45 6.66 13.13
N ARG A 33 -5.10 7.11 12.05
CA ARG A 33 -6.02 6.32 11.25
C ARG A 33 -5.82 6.60 9.75
N VAL A 34 -5.47 5.57 9.00
CA VAL A 34 -5.43 5.54 7.53
C VAL A 34 -6.45 4.50 7.09
N SER A 35 -7.37 4.87 6.21
CA SER A 35 -8.45 3.98 5.79
C SER A 35 -7.95 2.79 4.96
N ALA A 36 -8.64 1.65 5.07
CA ALA A 36 -8.41 0.51 4.19
C ALA A 36 -8.56 0.89 2.70
N GLY A 37 -7.68 0.36 1.87
CA GLY A 37 -7.53 0.67 0.45
C GLY A 37 -6.69 1.91 0.16
N SER A 38 -6.24 2.68 1.16
CA SER A 38 -5.41 3.87 0.91
C SER A 38 -4.09 3.49 0.24
N ILE A 39 -3.69 4.28 -0.75
CA ILE A 39 -2.42 4.15 -1.48
C ILE A 39 -1.50 5.27 -1.01
N GLY A 40 -0.30 4.91 -0.57
CA GLY A 40 0.69 5.84 -0.07
C GLY A 40 2.03 5.77 -0.78
N ILE A 41 2.83 6.80 -0.58
CA ILE A 41 4.25 6.83 -0.94
C ILE A 41 5.12 7.29 0.25
N ALA A 42 6.29 6.68 0.41
CA ALA A 42 7.32 7.06 1.38
C ALA A 42 8.71 6.63 0.90
N GLY A 43 9.66 7.56 0.93
CA GLY A 43 10.93 7.39 0.23
C GLY A 43 10.69 7.07 -1.23
N ARG A 44 11.38 6.05 -1.75
CA ARG A 44 11.22 5.56 -3.12
C ARG A 44 10.21 4.41 -3.22
N GLN A 45 9.35 4.21 -2.21
CA GLN A 45 8.38 3.11 -2.18
C GLN A 45 6.94 3.60 -2.29
N THR A 46 6.10 2.76 -2.88
CA THR A 46 4.64 2.88 -2.82
C THR A 46 4.04 1.65 -2.15
N GLY A 47 2.84 1.78 -1.61
CA GLY A 47 2.20 0.70 -0.89
C GLY A 47 0.72 0.92 -0.68
N ILE A 48 0.04 -0.15 -0.31
CA ILE A 48 -1.41 -0.17 -0.17
C ILE A 48 -1.77 -0.65 1.24
N TYR A 49 -2.50 0.18 1.98
CA TYR A 49 -3.05 -0.14 3.29
C TYR A 49 -4.25 -1.07 3.11
N ALA A 50 -4.09 -2.37 3.38
CA ALA A 50 -5.16 -3.34 3.19
C ALA A 50 -6.26 -3.26 4.26
N VAL A 51 -5.91 -2.81 5.46
CA VAL A 51 -6.80 -2.62 6.60
C VAL A 51 -6.62 -1.21 7.18
N GLU A 52 -7.55 -0.77 8.02
CA GLU A 52 -7.39 0.48 8.75
C GLU A 52 -6.23 0.36 9.75
N SER A 53 -5.26 1.27 9.68
CA SER A 53 -4.11 1.29 10.60
C SER A 53 -3.52 2.70 10.74
N PRO A 54 -2.69 2.96 11.76
CA PRO A 54 -1.83 4.14 11.76
C PRO A 54 -0.86 4.13 10.58
N GLY A 55 -0.43 5.30 10.11
CA GLY A 55 0.47 5.38 8.96
C GLY A 55 1.02 6.78 8.69
N GLY A 56 2.32 6.85 8.41
CA GLY A 56 3.04 8.09 8.08
C GLY A 56 3.28 8.30 6.59
N TRP A 57 2.67 7.51 5.69
CA TRP A 57 2.92 7.65 4.26
C TRP A 57 2.12 8.81 3.68
N ASN A 58 2.63 9.42 2.61
CA ASN A 58 1.93 10.45 1.85
C ASN A 58 0.82 9.76 1.05
N LEU A 59 -0.45 9.99 1.42
CA LEU A 59 -1.58 9.34 0.77
C LEU A 59 -1.88 10.05 -0.56
N ILE A 60 -1.93 9.27 -1.64
CA ILE A 60 -2.07 9.79 -3.02
C ILE A 60 -3.32 9.25 -3.74
N GLY A 61 -4.05 8.32 -3.10
CA GLY A 61 -5.25 7.74 -3.68
C GLY A 61 -5.83 6.64 -2.81
N ARG A 62 -6.86 5.97 -3.34
CA ARG A 62 -7.52 4.84 -2.69
C ARG A 62 -7.99 3.85 -3.75
N THR A 63 -7.99 2.57 -3.41
CA THR A 63 -8.60 1.52 -4.23
C THR A 63 -9.82 0.93 -3.53
N THR A 64 -10.81 0.52 -4.31
CA THR A 64 -11.95 -0.30 -3.84
C THR A 64 -11.61 -1.80 -3.79
N LEU A 65 -10.43 -2.18 -4.29
CA LEU A 65 -9.96 -3.55 -4.27
C LEU A 65 -9.79 -4.04 -2.82
N ARG A 66 -10.43 -5.17 -2.48
CA ARG A 66 -10.18 -5.84 -1.20
C ARG A 66 -8.84 -6.59 -1.27
N LEU A 67 -7.88 -6.15 -0.46
CA LEU A 67 -6.51 -6.72 -0.43
C LEU A 67 -6.34 -7.80 0.63
N PHE A 68 -7.16 -7.76 1.68
CA PHE A 68 -7.18 -8.72 2.77
C PHE A 68 -8.62 -9.12 3.06
N ASP A 69 -8.87 -10.43 3.10
CA ASP A 69 -10.14 -11.02 3.50
C ASP A 69 -9.90 -12.34 4.24
N PRO A 70 -10.09 -12.39 5.57
CA PRO A 70 -9.83 -13.60 6.36
C PRO A 70 -10.76 -14.76 6.02
N ALA A 71 -11.86 -14.54 5.29
CA ALA A 71 -12.76 -15.59 4.85
C ALA A 71 -12.33 -16.25 3.52
N THR A 72 -11.22 -15.80 2.91
CA THR A 72 -10.71 -16.31 1.62
C THR A 72 -9.39 -17.06 1.78
N ASP A 73 -9.10 -17.97 0.84
CA ASP A 73 -7.81 -18.66 0.74
C ASP A 73 -7.21 -18.47 -0.68
N PRO A 74 -6.08 -17.75 -0.81
CA PRO A 74 -5.32 -17.10 0.25
C PRO A 74 -6.02 -15.83 0.79
N PRO A 75 -5.88 -15.51 2.09
CA PRO A 75 -6.55 -14.35 2.69
C PRO A 75 -5.96 -13.02 2.25
N VAL A 76 -4.80 -13.04 1.62
CA VAL A 76 -4.09 -11.87 1.13
C VAL A 76 -3.97 -11.95 -0.38
N ARG A 77 -4.36 -10.86 -1.06
CA ARG A 77 -4.47 -10.82 -2.52
C ARG A 77 -3.12 -10.85 -3.25
N PHE A 78 -2.07 -10.28 -2.67
CA PHE A 78 -0.75 -10.20 -3.29
C PHE A 78 0.28 -11.00 -2.49
N LYS A 79 1.29 -11.53 -3.18
CA LYS A 79 2.46 -12.17 -2.58
C LYS A 79 3.76 -11.50 -3.08
N PRO A 80 4.87 -11.62 -2.34
CA PRO A 80 6.18 -11.21 -2.82
C PRO A 80 6.48 -11.82 -4.20
N GLY A 81 7.00 -11.01 -5.11
CA GLY A 81 7.26 -11.40 -6.50
C GLY A 81 6.14 -11.06 -7.49
N ASP A 82 4.92 -10.76 -7.01
CA ASP A 82 3.84 -10.33 -7.90
C ASP A 82 4.14 -8.97 -8.55
N ARG A 83 3.47 -8.69 -9.67
CA ARG A 83 3.50 -7.40 -10.34
C ARG A 83 2.12 -6.76 -10.36
N LEU A 84 2.05 -5.50 -9.97
CA LEU A 84 0.81 -4.70 -10.06
C LEU A 84 1.02 -3.41 -10.83
N ARG A 85 -0.08 -2.86 -11.35
CA ARG A 85 -0.13 -1.55 -12.02
C ARG A 85 -1.31 -0.77 -11.46
N PHE A 86 -1.06 0.46 -11.02
CA PHE A 86 -2.14 1.36 -10.64
C PHE A 86 -2.79 1.91 -11.91
N VAL A 87 -4.13 1.91 -11.94
CA VAL A 87 -4.94 2.45 -13.04
C VAL A 87 -5.88 3.48 -12.42
N PRO A 88 -5.83 4.76 -12.81
CA PRO A 88 -6.77 5.77 -12.35
C PRO A 88 -8.20 5.42 -12.76
N THR A 89 -9.15 5.64 -11.85
CA THR A 89 -10.58 5.44 -12.07
C THR A 89 -11.36 6.66 -11.58
N SER A 90 -12.43 7.02 -12.28
CA SER A 90 -13.36 8.11 -11.94
C SER A 90 -14.45 7.66 -10.99
#